data_AF-A0A3D3E355-F1
#
_entry.id   AF-A0A3D3E355-F1
#
_cell.length_a   1.000
_cell.length_b   1.000
_cell.length_c   1.000
_cell.angle_alpha   90.00
_cell.angle_beta   90.00
_cell.angle_gamma   90.00
#
_symmetry.space_group_name_H-M   'P 1'
#
loop_
_entity.id
_entity.type
_entity.pdbx_description
1 polymer ?
#
loop_
_entity_poly.entity_id
_entity_poly.type
_entity_poly.pdbx_seq_one_letter_code
_entity_poly.pdbx_strand_id
1 'polypeptide(L)'
;MFELPSLVRFYLARIRERLWIKPLMSCVLSIGAVMIAGIVDGITLGVKLPNVSAEALETMLTIMSSSMLVIATFAVGSMISAYASASGTATPRAFPLIVADDVSQIALSTFIGAFIFSIVGLAAQLNGYYTGAGRFVLFIITLFVFSIVVLAFVRWVDRIARLGR
;
A
#
# COMPACT_ATOMS: atom_id res chain seq x y z
N MET A 1 15.26 16.06 -25.92
CA MET A 1 15.60 14.64 -26.10
C MET A 1 16.61 14.27 -25.00
N PHE A 2 16.14 13.90 -23.80
CA PHE A 2 17.03 13.54 -22.68
C PHE A 2 17.38 12.05 -22.81
N GLU A 3 18.54 11.76 -23.40
CA GLU A 3 19.12 10.42 -23.47
C GLU A 3 19.59 10.03 -22.06
N LEU A 4 18.79 9.23 -21.34
CA LEU A 4 19.19 8.68 -20.05
C LEU A 4 20.33 7.66 -20.26
N PRO A 5 21.44 7.74 -19.51
CA PRO A 5 22.58 6.85 -19.69
C PRO A 5 22.17 5.37 -19.56
N SER A 6 22.70 4.51 -20.43
CA SER A 6 22.41 3.06 -20.45
C SER A 6 22.64 2.37 -19.10
N LEU A 7 23.58 2.88 -18.30
CA LEU A 7 23.83 2.47 -16.92
C LEU A 7 22.64 2.74 -16.00
N VAL A 8 21.97 3.89 -16.14
CA VAL A 8 20.77 4.25 -15.36
C VAL A 8 19.60 3.36 -15.75
N ARG A 9 19.47 2.99 -17.02
CA ARG A 9 18.43 2.04 -17.49
C ARG A 9 18.66 0.62 -16.96
N PHE A 10 19.92 0.18 -16.89
CA PHE A 10 20.30 -1.12 -16.32
C PHE A 10 20.15 -1.15 -14.79
N TYR A 11 20.56 -0.08 -14.11
CA TYR A 11 20.35 0.07 -12.66
C TYR A 11 18.86 0.19 -12.32
N LEU A 12 18.07 0.96 -13.10
CA LEU A 12 16.61 1.03 -12.97
C LEU A 12 15.93 -0.30 -13.26
N ALA A 13 16.40 -1.09 -14.23
CA ALA A 13 15.86 -2.42 -14.51
C ALA A 13 16.14 -3.40 -13.37
N ARG A 14 17.34 -3.33 -12.76
CA ARG A 14 17.74 -4.18 -11.64
C ARG A 14 17.19 -3.72 -10.29
N ILE A 15 16.92 -2.42 -10.17
CA ILE A 15 16.05 -1.83 -9.16
C ILE A 15 14.65 -2.39 -9.38
N ARG A 16 14.07 -2.33 -10.58
CA ARG A 16 12.72 -2.86 -10.89
C ARG A 16 12.54 -4.36 -10.61
N GLU A 17 13.62 -5.14 -10.56
CA GLU A 17 13.65 -6.55 -10.11
C GLU A 17 13.64 -6.72 -8.58
N ARG A 18 13.92 -5.67 -7.79
CA ARG A 18 13.83 -5.72 -6.33
C ARG A 18 12.38 -5.55 -5.89
N LEU A 19 11.95 -6.49 -5.06
CA LEU A 19 10.68 -6.58 -4.35
C LEU A 19 10.14 -5.28 -3.72
N TRP A 20 10.97 -4.26 -3.53
CA TRP A 20 10.73 -3.15 -2.61
C TRP A 20 10.24 -1.87 -3.30
N ILE A 21 10.41 -1.71 -4.62
CA ILE A 21 10.06 -0.45 -5.30
C ILE A 21 8.57 -0.30 -5.56
N LYS A 22 7.86 -1.40 -5.85
CA LYS A 22 6.40 -1.36 -5.94
C LYS A 22 5.78 -0.96 -4.58
N PRO A 23 6.20 -1.54 -3.42
CA PRO A 23 5.89 -1.03 -2.08
C PRO A 23 6.22 0.45 -1.87
N LEU A 24 7.41 0.88 -2.30
CA LEU A 24 7.84 2.25 -2.09
C LEU A 24 6.96 3.25 -2.86
N MET A 25 6.54 2.89 -4.07
CA MET A 25 5.60 3.69 -4.87
C MET A 25 4.23 3.82 -4.21
N SER A 26 3.67 2.74 -3.64
CA SER A 26 2.39 2.84 -2.90
C SER A 26 2.53 3.71 -1.65
N CYS A 27 3.66 3.63 -0.94
CA CYS A 27 3.94 4.49 0.21
C CYS A 27 4.02 5.97 -0.19
N VAL A 28 4.75 6.29 -1.26
CA VAL A 28 4.85 7.66 -1.77
C VAL A 28 3.49 8.20 -2.20
N LEU A 29 2.68 7.37 -2.87
CA LEU A 29 1.34 7.75 -3.32
C LEU A 29 0.39 7.98 -2.14
N SER A 30 0.47 7.15 -1.09
CA SER A 30 -0.24 7.32 0.17
C SER A 30 0.13 8.62 0.88
N ILE A 31 1.43 8.92 1.00
CA ILE A 31 1.91 10.17 1.60
C ILE A 31 1.43 11.37 0.78
N GLY A 32 1.52 11.28 -0.55
CA GLY A 32 1.00 12.30 -1.46
C GLY A 32 -0.51 12.54 -1.27
N ALA A 33 -1.30 11.48 -1.11
CA ALA A 33 -2.74 11.60 -0.88
C ALA A 33 -3.07 12.36 0.43
N VAL A 34 -2.33 12.08 1.51
CA VAL A 34 -2.45 12.80 2.78
C VAL A 34 -2.09 14.28 2.62
N MET A 35 -1.00 14.58 1.93
CA MET A 35 -0.61 15.98 1.67
C MET A 35 -1.62 16.73 0.81
N ILE A 36 -2.21 16.07 -0.20
CA ILE A 36 -3.28 16.65 -1.02
C ILE A 36 -4.49 17.01 -0.15
N ALA A 37 -4.89 16.14 0.79
CA ALA A 37 -5.97 16.44 1.72
C ALA A 37 -5.68 17.70 2.56
N GLY A 38 -4.44 17.86 3.03
CA GLY A 38 -4.01 19.06 3.76
C GLY A 38 -4.00 20.33 2.91
N ILE A 39 -3.59 20.25 1.64
CA ILE A 39 -3.60 21.41 0.72
C ILE A 39 -5.03 21.87 0.43
N VAL A 40 -5.96 20.94 0.24
CA VAL A 40 -7.38 21.27 -0.03
C VAL A 40 -8.03 21.94 1.17
N ASP A 41 -7.63 21.59 2.40
CA ASP A 41 -8.13 22.22 3.63
C ASP A 41 -7.74 23.70 3.75
N GLY A 42 -6.59 24.10 3.19
CA GLY A 42 -6.15 25.50 3.13
C GLY A 42 -6.89 26.36 2.09
N ILE A 43 -7.59 25.73 1.14
CA ILE A 43 -8.38 26.43 0.13
C ILE A 43 -9.80 26.57 0.69
N THR A 44 -10.24 27.80 0.96
CA THR A 44 -11.62 28.09 1.38
C THR A 44 -12.59 27.85 0.22
N LEU A 45 -12.85 26.58 -0.07
CA LEU A 45 -13.92 26.17 -0.98
C LEU A 45 -15.24 26.57 -0.32
N GLY A 46 -15.92 27.57 -0.89
CA GLY A 46 -17.24 28.07 -0.44
C GLY A 46 -18.40 27.05 -0.56
N VAL A 47 -18.07 25.75 -0.52
CA VAL A 47 -18.99 24.62 -0.61
C VAL A 47 -19.20 24.06 0.80
N LYS A 48 -20.47 23.96 1.21
CA LYS A 48 -20.85 23.39 2.50
C LYS A 48 -20.66 21.87 2.45
N LEU A 49 -19.46 21.40 2.76
CA LEU A 49 -19.13 19.97 2.76
C LEU A 49 -19.85 19.23 3.90
N PRO A 50 -20.24 17.95 3.70
CA PRO A 50 -20.79 17.12 4.77
C PRO A 50 -19.79 17.01 5.93
N ASN A 51 -20.25 17.25 7.15
CA ASN A 51 -19.39 17.18 8.32
C ASN A 51 -19.15 15.71 8.70
N VAL A 52 -17.96 15.21 8.40
CA VAL A 52 -17.54 13.85 8.78
C VAL A 52 -17.11 13.87 10.24
N SER A 53 -17.64 12.93 11.04
CA SER A 53 -17.22 12.77 12.43
C SER A 53 -15.74 12.44 12.50
N ALA A 54 -15.00 13.21 13.29
CA ALA A 54 -13.57 12.98 13.55
C ALA A 54 -13.33 11.58 14.15
N GLU A 55 -14.23 11.13 15.02
CA GLU A 55 -14.18 9.83 15.68
C GLU A 55 -14.35 8.68 14.68
N ALA A 56 -15.22 8.83 13.68
CA ALA A 56 -15.40 7.82 12.64
C ALA A 56 -14.13 7.65 11.78
N LEU A 57 -13.50 8.76 11.41
CA LEU A 57 -12.25 8.76 10.66
C LEU A 57 -11.09 8.16 11.47
N GLU A 58 -10.96 8.57 12.74
CA GLU A 58 -9.97 8.04 13.67
C GLU A 58 -10.11 6.52 13.87
N THR A 59 -11.35 6.06 14.05
CA THR A 59 -11.66 4.63 14.22
C THR A 59 -11.27 3.84 12.96
N MET A 60 -11.62 4.33 11.76
CA MET A 60 -11.24 3.66 10.51
C MET A 60 -9.72 3.58 10.33
N LEU A 61 -9.01 4.69 10.54
CA LEU A 61 -7.55 4.73 10.40
C LEU A 61 -6.86 3.82 11.43
N THR A 62 -7.40 3.71 12.65
CA THR A 62 -6.90 2.80 13.69
C THR A 62 -7.13 1.33 13.36
N ILE A 63 -8.30 0.98 12.84
CA ILE A 63 -8.60 -0.38 12.37
C ILE A 63 -7.68 -0.73 11.20
N MET A 64 -7.49 0.18 10.25
CA MET A 64 -6.60 -0.06 9.11
C MET A 64 -5.14 -0.19 9.53
N SER A 65 -4.64 0.66 10.43
CA SER A 65 -3.24 0.59 10.87
C SER A 65 -2.92 -0.73 11.58
N SER A 66 -3.80 -1.19 12.48
CA SER A 66 -3.58 -2.46 13.18
C SER A 66 -3.74 -3.68 12.26
N SER A 67 -4.80 -3.73 11.45
CA SER A 67 -5.09 -4.89 10.59
C SER A 67 -4.09 -5.06 9.45
N MET A 68 -3.66 -3.97 8.80
CA MET A 68 -2.79 -4.05 7.64
C MET A 68 -1.39 -4.56 7.97
N LEU A 69 -0.87 -4.24 9.16
CA LEU A 69 0.42 -4.76 9.62
C LEU A 69 0.36 -6.28 9.85
N VAL A 70 -0.73 -6.75 10.47
CA VAL A 70 -0.96 -8.18 10.70
C VAL A 70 -1.08 -8.93 9.39
N ILE A 71 -1.86 -8.42 8.43
CA ILE A 71 -2.04 -9.04 7.11
C ILE A 71 -0.71 -9.03 6.34
N ALA A 72 0.07 -7.94 6.37
CA ALA A 72 1.38 -7.87 5.73
C ALA A 72 2.35 -8.91 6.30
N THR A 73 2.39 -9.06 7.63
CA THR A 73 3.23 -10.05 8.32
C THR A 73 2.82 -11.48 7.92
N PHE A 74 1.51 -11.76 7.92
CA PHE A 74 0.97 -13.05 7.48
C PHE A 74 1.30 -13.36 6.02
N ALA A 75 1.20 -12.35 5.14
CA ALA A 75 1.50 -12.49 3.73
C ALA A 75 2.99 -12.78 3.48
N VAL A 76 3.90 -12.06 4.16
CA VAL A 76 5.34 -12.34 4.10
C VAL A 76 5.64 -13.74 4.60
N GLY A 77 5.08 -14.14 5.74
CA GLY A 77 5.26 -15.48 6.30
C GLY A 77 4.83 -16.57 5.32
N SER A 78 3.64 -16.42 4.74
CA SER A 78 3.09 -17.37 3.76
C SER A 78 3.94 -17.46 2.50
N MET A 79 4.47 -16.34 1.98
CA MET A 79 5.40 -16.34 0.85
C MET A 79 6.72 -17.03 1.19
N ILE A 80 7.31 -16.76 2.36
CA ILE A 80 8.56 -17.40 2.79
C ILE A 80 8.36 -18.91 2.93
N SER A 81 7.25 -19.36 3.52
CA SER A 81 6.91 -20.79 3.63
C SER A 81 6.74 -21.45 2.26
N ALA A 82 6.06 -20.79 1.32
CA ALA A 82 5.90 -21.27 -0.05
C ALA A 82 7.26 -21.37 -0.78
N TYR A 83 8.12 -20.36 -0.64
CA TYR A 83 9.47 -20.37 -1.21
C TYR A 83 10.36 -21.45 -0.61
N ALA A 84 10.27 -21.68 0.70
CA ALA A 84 10.99 -22.76 1.36
C ALA A 84 10.55 -24.13 0.83
N SER A 85 9.24 -24.35 0.68
CA SER A 85 8.71 -25.60 0.10
C SER A 85 9.15 -25.81 -1.35
N ALA A 86 9.10 -24.76 -2.18
CA ALA A 86 9.55 -24.82 -3.57
C ALA A 86 11.07 -25.00 -3.70
N SER A 87 11.88 -24.44 -2.78
CA SER A 87 13.33 -24.58 -2.80
C SER A 87 13.82 -26.02 -2.67
N GLY A 88 13.04 -26.88 -2.00
CA GLY A 88 13.34 -28.31 -1.86
C GLY A 88 13.06 -29.14 -3.12
N THR A 89 12.33 -28.61 -4.09
CA THR A 89 11.88 -29.32 -5.31
C THR A 89 12.31 -28.64 -6.61
N ALA A 90 12.63 -27.35 -6.59
CA ALA A 90 13.05 -26.58 -7.75
C ALA A 90 14.57 -26.66 -8.01
N THR A 91 14.96 -26.60 -9.29
CA THR A 91 16.38 -26.50 -9.66
C THR A 91 16.92 -25.08 -9.42
N PRO A 92 18.23 -24.90 -9.14
CA PRO A 92 18.83 -23.59 -8.86
C PRO A 92 18.61 -22.51 -9.94
N ARG A 93 18.35 -22.93 -11.19
CA ARG A 93 18.03 -22.03 -12.31
C ARG A 93 16.57 -21.54 -12.31
N ALA A 94 15.63 -22.30 -11.76
CA ALA A 94 14.21 -21.95 -11.72
C ALA A 94 13.83 -21.11 -10.48
N PHE A 95 14.66 -21.17 -9.43
CA PHE A 95 14.41 -20.47 -8.17
C PHE A 95 14.18 -18.94 -8.28
N PRO A 96 14.98 -18.19 -9.08
CA PRO A 96 14.74 -16.75 -9.26
C PRO A 96 13.39 -16.43 -9.90
N LEU A 97 12.85 -17.33 -10.74
CA LEU A 97 11.55 -17.16 -11.39
C LEU A 97 10.39 -17.29 -10.39
N ILE A 98 10.55 -18.13 -9.37
CA ILE A 98 9.54 -18.37 -8.33
C ILE A 98 9.49 -17.19 -7.35
N VAL A 99 10.65 -16.63 -7.00
CA VAL A 99 10.75 -15.46 -6.09
C VAL A 99 10.28 -14.16 -6.77
N ALA A 100 10.28 -14.12 -8.10
CA ALA A 100 9.85 -12.98 -8.89
C ALA A 100 8.32 -12.86 -9.07
N ASP A 101 7.49 -13.54 -8.28
CA ASP A 101 6.02 -13.43 -8.40
C ASP A 101 5.53 -12.01 -8.10
N ASP A 102 5.47 -11.20 -9.15
CA ASP A 102 5.08 -9.79 -9.12
C ASP A 102 3.76 -9.54 -8.39
N VAL A 103 2.84 -10.50 -8.42
CA VAL A 103 1.50 -10.32 -7.85
C VAL A 103 1.53 -10.37 -6.33
N SER A 104 2.24 -11.34 -5.77
CA SER A 104 2.50 -11.45 -4.34
C SER A 104 3.17 -10.18 -3.80
N GLN A 105 4.17 -9.66 -4.52
CA GLN A 105 4.87 -8.44 -4.13
C GLN A 105 3.98 -7.20 -4.19
N ILE A 106 3.10 -7.11 -5.20
CA ILE A 106 2.12 -6.01 -5.33
C ILE A 106 1.08 -6.07 -4.21
N ALA A 107 0.62 -7.26 -3.82
CA ALA A 107 -0.31 -7.41 -2.70
C ALA A 107 0.33 -6.95 -1.38
N LEU A 108 1.53 -7.44 -1.08
CA LEU A 108 2.29 -7.04 0.11
C LEU A 108 2.57 -5.54 0.14
N SER A 109 3.00 -4.98 -0.99
CA SER A 109 3.18 -3.54 -1.21
C SER A 109 1.93 -2.74 -0.84
N THR A 110 0.77 -3.24 -1.23
CA THR A 110 -0.51 -2.56 -1.00
C THR A 110 -0.84 -2.54 0.49
N PHE A 111 -0.65 -3.66 1.19
CA PHE A 111 -0.89 -3.73 2.64
C PHE A 111 0.06 -2.82 3.43
N ILE A 112 1.35 -2.82 3.09
CA ILE A 112 2.34 -1.94 3.74
C ILE A 112 2.04 -0.47 3.45
N GLY A 113 1.69 -0.13 2.20
CA GLY A 113 1.32 1.23 1.83
C GLY A 113 0.06 1.73 2.54
N ALA A 114 -0.94 0.86 2.72
CA ALA A 114 -2.15 1.17 3.47
C ALA A 114 -1.90 1.29 4.97
N PHE A 115 -1.00 0.47 5.53
CA PHE A 115 -0.54 0.59 6.91
C PHE A 115 0.09 1.96 7.17
N ILE A 116 1.05 2.36 6.32
CA ILE A 116 1.74 3.65 6.44
C ILE A 116 0.75 4.81 6.25
N PHE A 117 -0.10 4.76 5.22
CA PHE A 117 -1.19 5.72 5.04
C PHE A 117 -2.00 5.92 6.32
N SER A 118 -2.40 4.81 6.94
CA SER A 118 -3.30 4.82 8.09
C SER A 118 -2.61 5.41 9.32
N ILE A 119 -1.34 5.08 9.57
CA ILE A 119 -0.57 5.69 10.69
C ILE A 119 -0.37 7.18 10.47
N VAL A 120 0.05 7.59 9.27
CA VAL A 120 0.33 9.01 8.98
C VAL A 120 -0.97 9.82 9.02
N GLY A 121 -2.05 9.30 8.45
CA GLY A 121 -3.38 9.90 8.52
C GLY A 121 -3.91 10.00 9.94
N LEU A 122 -3.76 8.93 10.74
CA LEU A 122 -4.19 8.90 12.14
C LEU A 122 -3.41 9.92 12.97
N ALA A 123 -2.09 9.97 12.82
CA ALA A 123 -1.24 10.93 13.52
C ALA A 123 -1.64 12.36 13.19
N ALA A 124 -1.86 12.68 11.90
CA ALA A 124 -2.31 14.01 11.50
C ALA A 124 -3.71 14.34 12.04
N GLN A 125 -4.65 13.40 12.02
CA GLN A 125 -6.00 13.59 12.56
C GLN A 125 -5.99 13.84 14.06
N LEU A 126 -5.22 13.07 14.84
CA LEU A 126 -5.08 13.23 16.29
C LEU A 126 -4.42 14.55 16.68
N ASN A 127 -3.52 15.08 15.85
CA ASN A 127 -2.89 16.39 16.05
C ASN A 127 -3.77 17.56 15.58
N GLY A 128 -4.98 17.29 15.09
CA GLY A 128 -5.90 18.34 14.65
C GLY A 128 -5.47 19.05 13.36
N TYR A 129 -4.65 18.42 12.51
CA TYR A 129 -4.17 19.01 11.25
C TYR A 129 -5.27 19.31 10.24
N TYR A 130 -6.43 18.67 10.37
CA TYR A 130 -7.54 18.80 9.42
C TYR A 130 -8.76 19.48 10.06
N THR A 131 -9.29 20.48 9.36
CA THR A 131 -10.61 21.06 9.61
C THR A 131 -11.72 20.24 8.92
N GLY A 132 -12.97 20.69 8.97
CA GLY A 132 -14.11 19.94 8.42
C GLY A 132 -13.96 19.56 6.94
N ALA A 133 -13.37 20.45 6.12
CA ALA A 133 -13.16 20.19 4.69
C ALA A 133 -12.06 19.13 4.46
N GLY A 134 -10.90 19.29 5.09
CA GLY A 134 -9.79 18.34 5.02
C GLY A 134 -10.16 16.95 5.55
N ARG A 135 -10.95 16.88 6.63
CA ARG A 135 -11.48 15.62 7.17
C ARG A 135 -12.34 14.87 6.17
N PHE A 136 -13.22 15.58 5.44
CA PHE A 136 -14.05 14.97 4.40
C PHE A 136 -13.19 14.40 3.27
N VAL A 137 -12.19 15.15 2.80
CA VAL A 137 -11.27 14.68 1.75
C VAL A 137 -10.48 13.45 2.23
N LEU A 138 -9.91 13.51 3.43
CA LEU A 138 -9.18 12.38 4.01
C LEU A 138 -10.07 11.15 4.18
N PHE A 139 -11.34 11.34 4.54
CA PHE A 139 -12.32 10.24 4.63
C PHE A 139 -12.57 9.58 3.27
N ILE A 140 -12.78 10.36 2.20
CA ILE A 140 -12.95 9.82 0.84
C ILE A 140 -11.70 9.06 0.38
N ILE A 141 -10.50 9.60 0.65
CA ILE A 141 -9.24 8.93 0.34
C ILE A 141 -9.12 7.63 1.15
N THR A 142 -9.49 7.65 2.42
CA THR A 142 -9.47 6.46 3.29
C THR A 142 -10.36 5.36 2.72
N LEU A 143 -11.58 5.68 2.31
CA LEU A 143 -12.49 4.72 1.66
C LEU A 143 -11.92 4.17 0.34
N PHE A 144 -11.28 5.01 -0.46
CA PHE A 144 -10.63 4.61 -1.70
C PHE A 144 -9.47 3.63 -1.44
N VAL A 145 -8.56 3.96 -0.51
CA VAL A 145 -7.45 3.10 -0.11
C VAL A 145 -7.97 1.78 0.47
N PHE A 146 -8.98 1.83 1.32
CA PHE A 146 -9.61 0.64 1.88
C PHE A 146 -10.19 -0.28 0.79
N SER A 147 -10.84 0.28 -0.22
CA SER A 147 -11.35 -0.48 -1.36
C SER A 147 -10.23 -1.17 -2.14
N ILE A 148 -9.12 -0.48 -2.39
CA ILE A 148 -7.93 -1.06 -3.04
C ILE A 148 -7.37 -2.24 -2.23
N VAL A 149 -7.27 -2.07 -0.90
CA VAL A 149 -6.80 -3.11 0.01
C VAL A 149 -7.67 -4.36 -0.06
N VAL A 150 -8.99 -4.20 0.01
CA VAL A 150 -9.92 -5.34 -0.06
C VAL A 150 -9.75 -6.09 -1.38
N LEU A 151 -9.66 -5.38 -2.50
CA LEU A 151 -9.45 -6.00 -3.82
C LEU A 151 -8.09 -6.70 -3.92
N ALA A 152 -7.03 -6.09 -3.38
CA ALA A 152 -5.70 -6.68 -3.36
C ALA A 152 -5.68 -7.96 -2.51
N PHE A 153 -6.35 -7.94 -1.36
CA PHE A 153 -6.48 -9.10 -0.48
C PHE A 153 -7.21 -10.25 -1.16
N VAL A 154 -8.39 -10.00 -1.73
CA VAL A 154 -9.17 -11.04 -2.43
C VAL A 154 -8.36 -11.64 -3.58
N ARG A 155 -7.74 -10.80 -4.42
CA ARG A 155 -6.91 -11.27 -5.55
C ARG A 155 -5.69 -12.07 -5.10
N TRP A 156 -5.08 -11.70 -3.98
CA TRP A 156 -3.93 -12.40 -3.43
C TRP A 156 -4.31 -13.77 -2.87
N VAL A 157 -5.36 -13.84 -2.05
CA VAL A 157 -5.88 -15.12 -1.51
C VAL A 157 -6.25 -16.08 -2.64
N ASP A 158 -6.95 -15.57 -3.65
CA ASP A 158 -7.38 -16.34 -4.82
C ASP A 158 -6.18 -16.88 -5.64
N ARG A 159 -5.03 -16.19 -5.64
CA ARG A 159 -3.79 -16.68 -6.26
C ARG A 159 -3.16 -17.80 -5.43
N ILE A 160 -3.01 -17.60 -4.13
CA ILE A 160 -2.40 -18.59 -3.24
C ILE A 160 -3.22 -19.89 -3.22
N ALA A 161 -4.55 -19.78 -3.16
CA ALA A 161 -5.43 -20.95 -3.22
C ALA A 161 -5.25 -21.78 -4.51
N ARG A 162 -4.85 -21.15 -5.61
CA ARG A 162 -4.56 -21.84 -6.87
C ARG A 162 -3.18 -22.47 -6.96
N LEU A 163 -2.23 -22.11 -6.11
CA LEU A 163 -0.89 -22.72 -6.07
C LEU A 163 -0.87 -24.05 -5.32
N GLY A 164 -1.83 -24.29 -4.42
CA GLY A 164 -1.97 -25.54 -3.67
C GLY A 164 -2.59 -26.70 -4.44
N ARG A 165 -2.85 -26.54 -5.75
CA ARG A 165 -3.43 -27.54 -6.66
C ARG A 165 -2.56 -27.69 -7.89
#